data_AF-J2WBN3-F1
#
_entry.id   AF-J2WBN3-F1
#
_cell.length_a   1.000
_cell.length_b   1.000
_cell.length_c   1.000
_cell.angle_alpha   90.00
_cell.angle_beta   90.00
_cell.angle_gamma   90.00
#
_symmetry.space_group_name_H-M   'P 1'
#
loop_
_entity.id
_entity.type
_entity.pdbx_description
1 polymer ?
#
loop_
_entity_poly.entity_id
_entity_poly.type
_entity_poly.pdbx_seq_one_letter_code
_entity_poly.pdbx_strand_id
1 'polypeptide(L)' 'REKPVWLLNRANTCWRWQMDRTDTPWYQNFTIFRQAARGDWSDVIEQMREALAQHMAER' A
#
# COMPACT_ATOMS: atom_id res chain seq x y z
N ARG A 1 -16.45 0.83 -12.59
CA ARG A 1 -15.86 0.24 -11.36
C ARG A 1 -14.57 0.97 -11.07
N GLU A 2 -14.46 1.60 -9.91
CA GLU A 2 -13.19 2.19 -9.46
C GLU A 2 -12.21 1.03 -9.21
N LYS A 3 -10.97 1.19 -9.67
CA LYS A 3 -9.91 0.19 -9.51
C LYS A 3 -9.06 0.58 -8.30
N PRO A 4 -8.64 -0.38 -7.45
CA PRO A 4 -7.73 -0.06 -6.37
C PRO A 4 -6.38 0.41 -6.91
N VAL A 5 -5.75 1.32 -6.21
CA VAL A 5 -4.38 1.78 -6.48
C VAL A 5 -3.52 1.47 -5.26
N TRP A 6 -2.38 0.85 -5.47
CA TRP A 6 -1.47 0.47 -4.40
C TRP A 6 -0.10 1.13 -4.56
N LEU A 7 0.39 1.70 -3.46
CA LEU A 7 1.73 2.27 -3.37
C LEU A 7 2.58 1.45 -2.41
N LEU A 8 3.69 0.95 -2.90
CA LEU A 8 4.76 0.39 -2.08
C LEU A 8 5.70 1.54 -1.70
N ASN A 9 5.66 1.92 -0.42
CA ASN A 9 6.33 3.09 0.10
C ASN A 9 7.53 2.69 0.96
N ARG A 10 8.61 3.48 0.83
CA ARG A 10 9.87 3.25 1.52
C ARG A 10 9.78 3.54 3.03
N ALA A 11 10.67 2.93 3.80
CA ALA A 11 10.70 3.07 5.26
C ALA A 11 10.84 4.55 5.71
N ASN A 12 11.71 5.33 5.05
CA ASN A 12 11.84 6.77 5.27
C ASN A 12 10.78 7.55 4.48
N THR A 13 9.53 7.33 4.86
CA THR A 13 8.32 7.89 4.26
C THR A 13 8.33 9.42 4.20
N CYS A 14 7.86 9.97 3.08
CA CYS A 14 7.59 11.41 2.94
C CYS A 14 6.25 11.76 3.60
N TRP A 15 6.11 12.97 4.15
CA TRP A 15 4.84 13.46 4.73
C TRP A 15 3.63 13.32 3.79
N ARG A 16 3.87 13.38 2.48
CA ARG A 16 2.87 13.15 1.43
C ARG A 16 2.31 11.74 1.39
N TRP A 17 2.86 10.78 2.12
CA TRP A 17 2.36 9.40 2.14
C TRP A 17 1.89 8.98 3.52
N GLN A 18 1.58 9.98 4.36
CA GLN A 18 1.09 9.83 5.73
C GLN A 18 2.06 9.02 6.62
N MET A 19 2.02 9.18 7.93
CA MET A 19 2.93 8.42 8.81
C MET A 19 2.20 7.23 9.44
N ASP A 20 1.00 7.46 9.97
CA ASP A 20 0.29 6.50 10.82
C ASP A 20 -0.99 5.93 10.19
N ARG A 21 -1.10 6.03 8.87
CA ARG A 21 -2.23 5.50 8.10
C ARG A 21 -1.77 4.92 6.78
N THR A 22 -2.65 4.10 6.21
CA THR A 22 -2.41 3.32 4.98
C THR A 22 -3.24 3.84 3.81
N ASP A 23 -3.96 4.93 3.96
CA ASP A 23 -4.73 5.59 2.89
C ASP A 23 -4.25 7.05 2.71
N THR A 24 -4.89 7.78 1.80
CA THR A 24 -4.52 9.15 1.45
C THR A 24 -5.75 10.04 1.29
N PRO A 25 -5.69 11.31 1.75
CA PRO A 25 -6.77 12.27 1.52
C PRO A 25 -6.86 12.75 0.06
N TRP A 26 -5.84 12.50 -0.78
CA TRP A 26 -5.78 13.03 -2.15
C TRP A 26 -6.42 12.11 -3.20
N TYR A 27 -6.50 10.80 -2.94
CA TYR A 27 -7.00 9.82 -3.90
C TYR A 27 -7.93 8.81 -3.23
N GLN A 28 -9.08 8.56 -3.86
CA GLN A 28 -10.00 7.51 -3.42
C GLN A 28 -9.46 6.12 -3.82
N ASN A 29 -9.78 5.10 -3.02
CA ASN A 29 -9.39 3.70 -3.23
C ASN A 29 -7.88 3.47 -3.38
N PHE A 30 -7.10 4.16 -2.54
CA PHE A 30 -5.64 4.11 -2.57
C PHE A 30 -5.11 3.51 -1.26
N THR A 31 -4.24 2.52 -1.35
CA THR A 31 -3.59 1.88 -0.20
C THR A 31 -2.07 2.03 -0.25
N ILE A 32 -1.47 2.33 0.89
CA ILE A 32 -0.04 2.55 1.12
C ILE A 32 0.47 1.37 1.95
N PHE A 33 1.32 0.55 1.33
CA PHE A 33 2.10 -0.49 2.01
C PHE A 33 3.46 0.09 2.36
N ARG A 34 3.86 0.09 3.63
CA ARG A 34 5.10 0.72 4.10
C ARG A 34 6.12 -0.31 4.51
N GLN A 35 7.35 -0.17 4.01
CA GLN A 35 8.46 -1.00 4.46
C GLN A 35 8.67 -0.84 5.97
N ALA A 36 8.77 -1.96 6.68
CA ALA A 36 9.15 -1.98 8.09
C ALA A 36 10.62 -1.57 8.28
N ALA A 37 11.50 -2.07 7.40
CA ALA A 37 12.93 -1.79 7.44
C ALA A 37 13.43 -1.27 6.07
N ARG A 38 14.39 -0.35 6.09
CA ARG A 38 14.96 0.23 4.86
C ARG A 38 15.62 -0.86 4.02
N GLY A 39 15.14 -1.04 2.80
CA GLY A 39 15.69 -2.00 1.83
C GLY A 39 15.07 -3.39 1.90
N ASP A 40 14.30 -3.70 2.95
CA ASP A 40 13.51 -4.92 3.00
C ASP A 40 12.13 -4.68 2.40
N TRP A 41 11.87 -5.31 1.26
CA TRP A 41 10.60 -5.21 0.53
C TRP A 41 9.72 -6.44 0.71
N SER A 42 10.20 -7.46 1.43
CA SER A 42 9.52 -8.76 1.55
C SER A 42 8.11 -8.59 2.11
N ASP A 43 7.99 -7.88 3.23
CA ASP A 43 6.72 -7.67 3.92
C ASP A 43 5.68 -6.91 3.08
N VAL A 44 6.11 -5.87 2.35
CA VAL A 44 5.18 -5.06 1.54
C VAL A 44 4.77 -5.75 0.25
N ILE A 45 5.64 -6.58 -0.32
CA ILE A 45 5.29 -7.44 -1.45
C ILE A 45 4.27 -8.48 -1.01
N GLU A 46 4.45 -9.08 0.17
CA GLU A 46 3.52 -10.08 0.69
C GLU A 46 2.14 -9.47 0.97
N GLN A 47 2.08 -8.32 1.63
CA GLN A 47 0.81 -7.59 1.83
C GLN A 47 0.12 -7.22 0.51
N MET A 48 0.89 -6.79 -0.51
CA MET A 48 0.33 -6.50 -1.83
C MET A 48 -0.19 -7.77 -2.51
N ARG A 49 0.52 -8.91 -2.37
CA ARG A 49 0.10 -10.21 -2.91
C ARG A 49 -1.24 -10.65 -2.31
N GLU A 50 -1.41 -10.51 -1.01
CA GLU A 50 -2.66 -10.81 -0.30
C GLU A 50 -3.80 -9.90 -0.75
N ALA A 51 -3.56 -8.58 -0.81
CA ALA A 51 -4.54 -7.61 -1.28
C ALA A 51 -4.98 -7.90 -2.73
N LEU A 52 -4.05 -8.34 -3.58
CA LEU A 52 -4.35 -8.75 -4.95
C LEU A 52 -5.19 -10.01 -5.02
N ALA A 53 -4.84 -11.04 -4.25
CA ALA A 53 -5.63 -12.27 -4.19
C ALA A 53 -7.07 -11.98 -3.74
N GLN A 54 -7.23 -11.15 -2.71
CA GLN A 54 -8.54 -10.73 -2.20
C GLN A 54 -9.34 -9.96 -3.27
N HIS A 55 -8.73 -8.95 -3.90
CA HIS A 55 -9.39 -8.19 -4.96
C HIS A 55 -9.80 -9.06 -6.16
N MET A 56 -9.05 -10.11 -6.47
CA MET A 56 -9.41 -11.05 -7.53
C MET A 56 -10.55 -11.99 -7.13
N ALA A 57 -10.64 -12.39 -5.86
CA ALA A 57 -11.72 -13.22 -5.34
C ALA A 57 -13.06 -12.47 -5.26
N GLU A 58 -13.03 -11.15 -4.99
CA GLU A 58 -14.21 -10.30 -4.87
C GLU A 58 -14.76 -9.79 -6.21
N ARG A 59 -14.07 -10.06 -7.32
CA ARG A 59 -14.38 -9.50 -8.63
C ARG A 59 -15.46 -10.24 -9.40
#